data_AF-A0A4Q3YW95-F1
#
_entry.id   AF-A0A4Q3YW95-F1
#
_cell.length_a   1.000
_cell.length_b   1.000
_cell.length_c   1.000
_cell.angle_alpha   90.00
_cell.angle_beta   90.00
_cell.angle_gamma   90.00
#
_symmetry.space_group_name_H-M   'P 1'
#
loop_
_entity.id
_entity.type
_entity.pdbx_description
1 polymer ?
#
loop_
_entity_poly.entity_id
_entity_poly.type
_entity_poly.pdbx_seq_one_letter_code
_entity_poly.pdbx_strand_id
1 'polypeptide(L)' 'MSASTLAGCSTAAPASADGLKRVVGTDLIGARGLTSNDNRKIGRTVASLCAASIWTKEQCRAHDKAIQAPP' A
#
# COMPACT_ATOMS: atom_id res chain seq x y z
N MET A 1 -7.87 40.40 -14.65
CA MET A 1 -7.69 39.87 -13.29
C MET A 1 -7.21 38.44 -13.40
N SER A 2 -5.97 38.14 -13.00
CA SER A 2 -5.43 36.78 -13.05
C SER A 2 -5.73 36.10 -11.72
N ALA A 3 -6.54 35.05 -11.74
CA ALA A 3 -6.81 34.22 -10.58
C ALA A 3 -5.75 33.13 -10.48
N SER A 4 -4.85 33.23 -9.50
CA SER A 4 -3.92 32.16 -9.16
C SER A 4 -4.69 31.10 -8.36
N THR A 5 -4.94 29.93 -8.95
CA THR A 5 -5.47 28.78 -8.21
C THR A 5 -4.38 28.26 -7.27
N LEU A 6 -4.52 28.53 -5.98
CA LEU A 6 -3.70 27.87 -4.96
C LEU A 6 -4.03 26.37 -5.04
N ALA A 7 -3.05 25.53 -5.37
CA ALA A 7 -3.21 24.09 -5.20
C ALA A 7 -3.37 23.81 -3.69
N GLY A 8 -4.59 23.56 -3.24
CA GLY A 8 -4.86 23.20 -1.86
C GLY A 8 -4.40 21.77 -1.57
N CYS A 9 -3.57 21.57 -0.56
CA CYS A 9 -3.28 20.24 -0.04
C CYS A 9 -4.54 19.70 0.65
N SER A 10 -5.13 18.63 0.12
CA SER A 10 -6.27 17.95 0.75
C SER A 10 -5.80 16.69 1.50
N THR A 11 -6.31 16.45 2.71
CA THR A 11 -6.15 15.20 3.45
C THR A 11 -7.34 14.26 3.24
N ALA A 12 -8.09 14.44 2.15
CA ALA A 12 -9.30 13.69 1.89
C ALA A 12 -8.99 12.19 1.78
N ALA A 13 -9.85 11.39 2.43
CA ALA A 13 -9.79 9.94 2.29
C ALA A 13 -10.03 9.55 0.82
N PRO A 14 -9.54 8.37 0.39
CA PRO A 14 -9.87 7.82 -0.92
C PRO A 14 -11.38 7.75 -1.12
N ALA A 15 -11.85 8.10 -2.32
CA ALA A 15 -13.28 8.11 -2.63
C ALA A 15 -13.94 6.71 -2.55
N SER A 16 -13.17 5.63 -2.72
CA SER A 16 -13.66 4.26 -2.52
C SER A 16 -12.52 3.28 -2.20
N ALA A 17 -12.81 2.28 -1.37
CA ALA A 17 -11.89 1.19 -1.07
C ALA A 17 -11.59 0.35 -2.32
N ASP A 18 -12.60 0.05 -3.16
CA ASP A 18 -12.42 -0.70 -4.41
C ASP A 18 -11.60 0.06 -5.45
N GLY A 19 -11.74 1.38 -5.51
CA GLY A 19 -10.88 2.24 -6.32
C GLY A 19 -9.43 2.16 -5.85
N LEU A 20 -9.19 2.32 -4.55
CA LEU A 20 -7.85 2.22 -3.98
C LEU A 20 -7.24 0.83 -4.18
N LYS A 21 -8.01 -0.23 -3.99
CA LYS A 21 -7.59 -1.62 -4.22
C LYS A 21 -7.10 -1.84 -5.65
N ARG A 22 -7.78 -1.28 -6.66
CA ARG A 22 -7.36 -1.36 -8.06
C ARG A 22 -6.05 -0.61 -8.33
N VAL A 23 -5.85 0.55 -7.72
CA VAL A 23 -4.63 1.36 -7.90
C VAL A 23 -3.42 0.70 -7.24
N VAL A 24 -3.59 0.19 -6.02
CA VAL A 24 -2.50 -0.44 -5.27
C VAL A 24 -2.13 -1.81 -5.84
N GLY A 25 -3.11 -2.56 -6.35
CA GLY A 25 -2.87 -3.90 -6.91
C GLY A 25 -2.32 -4.88 -5.88
N THR A 26 -1.51 -5.83 -6.34
CA THR A 26 -0.94 -6.93 -5.52
C THR A 26 0.57 -7.10 -5.64
N ASP A 27 1.26 -6.17 -6.31
CA ASP A 27 2.69 -6.30 -6.61
C ASP A 27 3.59 -6.29 -5.36
N LEU A 28 3.07 -5.79 -4.24
CA LEU A 28 3.76 -5.83 -2.96
C LEU A 28 3.69 -7.20 -2.25
N ILE A 29 2.90 -8.15 -2.74
CA ILE A 29 2.87 -9.52 -2.17
C ILE A 29 4.23 -10.17 -2.41
N GLY A 30 4.94 -10.50 -1.33
CA GLY A 30 6.28 -11.10 -1.39
C GLY A 30 7.40 -10.15 -1.85
N ALA A 31 7.12 -8.86 -2.06
CA ALA A 31 8.12 -7.90 -2.49
C ALA A 31 9.27 -7.80 -1.45
N ARG A 32 10.51 -7.81 -1.95
CA ARG A 32 11.72 -7.67 -1.15
C ARG A 32 12.49 -6.44 -1.59
N GLY A 33 12.79 -5.57 -0.62
CA GLY A 33 13.64 -4.41 -0.83
C GLY A 33 15.13 -4.79 -0.79
N LEU A 34 15.97 -3.89 -1.30
CA LEU A 34 17.43 -4.06 -1.32
C LEU A 34 18.03 -4.09 0.09
N THR A 35 17.42 -3.37 1.04
CA THR A 35 17.90 -3.26 2.42
C THR A 35 16.83 -3.66 3.45
N SER A 36 17.26 -3.94 4.67
CA SER A 36 16.35 -4.13 5.81
C SER A 36 15.46 -2.90 6.05
N ASN A 37 15.95 -1.69 5.75
CA ASN A 37 15.14 -0.48 5.85
C ASN A 37 14.02 -0.44 4.81
N ASP A 38 14.27 -0.93 3.60
CA ASP A 38 13.27 -1.01 2.55
C ASP A 38 12.23 -2.08 2.86
N ASN A 39 12.65 -3.24 3.35
CA ASN A 39 11.72 -4.27 3.85
C ASN A 39 10.83 -3.73 4.97
N ARG A 40 11.38 -2.93 5.89
CA ARG A 40 10.58 -2.26 6.94
C ARG A 40 9.56 -1.28 6.36
N LYS A 41 9.91 -0.55 5.29
CA LYS A 41 8.98 0.37 4.60
C LYS A 41 7.87 -0.40 3.88
N ILE A 42 8.23 -1.44 3.11
CA ILE A 42 7.28 -2.32 2.41
C ILE A 42 6.32 -2.96 3.41
N GLY A 43 6.84 -3.54 4.49
CA GLY A 43 6.02 -4.18 5.53
C GLY A 43 5.04 -3.21 6.21
N ARG A 44 5.43 -1.95 6.45
CA ARG A 44 4.49 -0.93 6.96
C ARG A 44 3.38 -0.61 5.97
N THR A 45 3.71 -0.47 4.69
CA THR A 45 2.69 -0.24 3.64
C THR A 45 1.70 -1.39 3.59
N VAL A 46 2.19 -2.64 3.57
CA VAL A 46 1.35 -3.84 3.56
C VAL A 46 0.48 -3.92 4.82
N ALA A 47 1.06 -3.68 6.00
CA ALA A 47 0.31 -3.67 7.26
C ALA A 47 -0.84 -2.66 7.24
N SER A 48 -0.62 -1.45 6.72
CA SER A 48 -1.67 -0.43 6.57
C SER A 48 -2.77 -0.87 5.60
N LEU A 49 -2.43 -1.48 4.47
CA LEU A 49 -3.40 -1.99 3.48
C LEU A 49 -4.26 -3.12 4.06
N CYS A 50 -3.66 -4.00 4.85
CA CYS A 50 -4.35 -5.08 5.57
C CYS A 50 -5.26 -4.54 6.67
N ALA A 51 -4.78 -3.59 7.48
CA ALA A 51 -5.57 -2.98 8.54
C ALA A 51 -6.78 -2.22 8.00
N ALA A 52 -6.62 -1.53 6.87
CA ALA A 52 -7.69 -0.81 6.18
C ALA A 52 -8.61 -1.70 5.32
N SER A 53 -8.43 -3.03 5.35
CA SER A 53 -9.20 -4.00 4.53
C SER A 53 -9.17 -3.71 3.02
N ILE A 54 -8.12 -3.04 2.52
CA ILE A 54 -7.90 -2.82 1.08
C ILE A 54 -7.44 -4.12 0.43
N TRP A 55 -6.54 -4.83 1.10
CA TRP A 55 -6.24 -6.23 0.80
C TRP A 55 -7.15 -7.16 1.58
N THR A 56 -7.49 -8.28 0.95
CA THR A 56 -8.19 -9.38 1.59
C THR A 56 -7.27 -10.08 2.59
N LYS A 57 -7.86 -10.77 3.57
CA LYS A 57 -7.12 -11.61 4.53
C LYS A 57 -6.19 -12.63 3.85
N GLU A 58 -6.60 -13.13 2.68
CA GLU A 58 -5.82 -14.08 1.91
C GLU A 58 -4.59 -13.44 1.27
N GLN A 59 -4.73 -12.24 0.70
CA GLN A 59 -3.60 -11.47 0.17
C GLN A 59 -2.59 -11.10 1.27
N CYS A 60 -3.08 -10.71 2.45
CA CYS A 60 -2.22 -10.43 3.62
C CYS A 60 -1.43 -11.67 4.03
N ARG A 61 -2.09 -12.82 4.19
CA ARG A 61 -1.42 -14.09 4.50
C ARG A 61 -0.44 -14.53 3.41
N ALA A 62 -0.76 -14.29 2.13
CA ALA A 62 0.13 -14.61 1.03
C ALA A 62 1.42 -13.80 1.10
N HIS A 63 1.35 -12.52 1.46
CA HIS A 63 2.53 -11.69 1.69
C HIS A 63 3.39 -12.24 2.84
N ASP A 64 2.79 -12.49 4.01
CA ASP A 64 3.51 -13.01 5.19
C ASP A 64 4.24 -14.31 4.89
N LYS A 65 3.60 -15.23 4.16
CA LYS A 65 4.21 -16.49 3.73
C LYS A 65 5.38 -16.26 2.77
N ALA A 66 5.20 -15.38 1.78
CA ALA A 66 6.20 -15.13 0.75
C ALA A 66 7.48 -14.46 1.30
N ILE A 67 7.37 -13.62 2.33
CA ILE A 67 8.54 -12.99 2.97
C ILE A 67 9.28 -13.94 3.93
N GLN A 68 8.65 -15.03 4.37
CA GLN A 68 9.28 -16.08 5.18
C GLN A 68 9.95 -17.16 4.35
N ALA A 69 9.55 -17.33 3.09
CA ALA A 69 10.15 -18.31 2.19
C ALA A 69 11.63 -17.99 1.91
N PRO A 70 12.52 -18.99 1.77
CA PRO A 70 13.87 -18.76 1.24
C PRO A 70 13.82 -18.06 -0.13
N PRO A 71 14.83 -17.24 -0.51
CA PRO A 71 14.97 -16.74 -1.87
C PRO A 71 15.09 -17.87 -2.90
#